data_AF-M6ULP9-F1
#
_entry.id   AF-M6ULP9-F1
#
_cell.length_a   1.000
_cell.length_b   1.000
_cell.length_c   1.000
_cell.angle_alpha   90.00
_cell.angle_beta   90.00
_cell.angle_gamma   90.00
#
_symmetry.space_group_name_H-M   'P 1'
#
loop_
_entity.id
_entity.type
_entity.pdbx_description
1 polymer ?
#
loop_
_entity_poly.entity_id
_entity_poly.type
_entity_poly.pdbx_seq_one_letter_code
_entity_poly.pdbx_strand_id
1 'polypeptide(L)'
;MIWEARDSISKGNTAEAMRLYETILKKNPTHLEANRTLGMILADSGVALNSAAFYLERAESSLPGDSSLLLYLLEIHLQEKDRDKTKRILEKFSKSKDKEIESYAIFLKDCLLDKKKNQSEFNRFKTSEIPAFLPPARRLFLKCELSLYSVSQSSKQFHFDYRTIQTESYVFLSTERLF
;
A
#
# COMPACT_ATOMS: atom_id res chain seq x y z
N MET A 1 -20.52 15.28 -1.16
CA MET A 1 -20.21 13.83 -1.06
C MET A 1 -18.77 13.47 -1.41
N ILE A 2 -18.30 13.48 -2.68
CA ILE A 2 -16.91 13.05 -2.98
C ILE A 2 -15.85 13.96 -2.34
N TRP A 3 -16.05 15.28 -2.36
CA TRP A 3 -15.17 16.25 -1.71
C TRP A 3 -15.14 16.11 -0.19
N GLU A 4 -16.28 15.85 0.44
CA GLU A 4 -16.38 15.55 1.88
C GLU A 4 -15.64 14.26 2.24
N ALA A 5 -15.69 13.24 1.36
CA ALA A 5 -14.96 11.99 1.57
C ALA A 5 -13.44 12.24 1.55
N ARG A 6 -12.96 13.03 0.58
CA ARG A 6 -11.55 13.46 0.51
C ARG A 6 -11.13 14.28 1.72
N ASP A 7 -11.95 15.24 2.14
CA ASP A 7 -11.71 16.07 3.32
C ASP A 7 -11.70 15.23 4.61
N SER A 8 -12.55 14.21 4.70
CA SER A 8 -12.54 13.27 5.81
C SER A 8 -11.23 12.47 5.86
N ILE A 9 -10.69 12.05 4.70
CA ILE A 9 -9.36 11.41 4.63
C ILE A 9 -8.26 12.35 5.08
N SER A 10 -8.24 13.60 4.61
CA SER A 10 -7.18 14.56 4.99
C SER A 10 -7.18 14.89 6.48
N LYS A 11 -8.36 14.83 7.12
CA LYS A 11 -8.52 15.00 8.58
C LYS A 11 -8.22 13.73 9.39
N GLY A 12 -7.88 12.62 8.75
CA GLY A 12 -7.68 11.33 9.41
C GLY A 12 -8.98 10.65 9.88
N ASN A 13 -10.14 11.18 9.49
CA ASN A 13 -11.46 10.63 9.79
C ASN A 13 -11.81 9.48 8.83
N THR A 14 -11.01 8.40 8.86
CA THR A 14 -11.13 7.27 7.93
C THR A 14 -12.51 6.62 7.96
N ALA A 15 -13.12 6.49 9.14
CA ALA A 15 -14.46 5.89 9.26
C ALA A 15 -15.55 6.70 8.52
N GLU A 16 -15.50 8.03 8.63
CA GLU A 16 -16.45 8.90 7.93
C GLU A 16 -16.19 8.90 6.42
N ALA A 17 -14.92 8.91 6.01
CA ALA A 17 -14.55 8.79 4.61
C ALA A 17 -15.09 7.49 3.98
N MET A 18 -14.93 6.35 4.67
CA MET A 18 -15.46 5.06 4.21
C MET A 18 -16.99 5.12 4.05
N ARG A 19 -17.71 5.66 5.04
CA ARG A 19 -19.18 5.82 4.99
C ARG A 19 -19.62 6.68 3.79
N LEU A 20 -18.90 7.76 3.51
CA LEU A 20 -19.17 8.63 2.37
C LEU A 20 -18.89 7.93 1.03
N TYR A 21 -17.77 7.23 0.91
CA TYR A 21 -17.45 6.43 -0.29
C TYR A 21 -18.48 5.32 -0.53
N GLU A 22 -18.92 4.62 0.51
CA GLU A 22 -20.01 3.64 0.41
C GLU A 22 -21.31 4.28 -0.08
N THR A 23 -21.64 5.48 0.39
CA THR A 23 -22.83 6.22 -0.06
C THR A 23 -22.73 6.60 -1.53
N ILE A 24 -21.54 6.96 -2.01
CA ILE A 24 -21.27 7.22 -3.43
C ILE A 24 -21.46 5.93 -4.24
N LEU A 25 -20.91 4.81 -3.76
CA LEU A 25 -21.00 3.51 -4.45
C LEU A 25 -22.43 2.95 -4.47
N LYS A 26 -23.27 3.27 -3.49
CA LYS A 26 -24.71 2.94 -3.52
C LYS A 26 -25.43 3.63 -4.69
N LYS A 27 -25.01 4.83 -5.06
CA LYS A 27 -25.60 5.60 -6.19
C LYS A 27 -24.93 5.27 -7.52
N ASN A 28 -23.62 5.06 -7.51
CA ASN A 28 -22.83 4.70 -8.68
C ASN A 28 -21.84 3.57 -8.33
N PRO A 29 -22.24 2.30 -8.52
CA PRO A 29 -21.40 1.14 -8.19
C PRO A 29 -20.07 1.06 -8.94
N THR A 30 -19.94 1.73 -10.10
CA THR A 30 -18.74 1.72 -10.94
C THR A 30 -17.91 3.00 -10.78
N HIS A 31 -18.19 3.84 -9.78
CA HIS A 31 -17.43 5.06 -9.55
C HIS A 31 -15.95 4.71 -9.26
N LEU A 32 -15.06 5.02 -10.20
CA LEU A 32 -13.64 4.62 -10.17
C LEU A 32 -12.95 5.05 -8.87
N GLU A 33 -13.03 6.34 -8.53
CA GLU A 33 -12.33 6.85 -7.36
C GLU A 33 -12.84 6.27 -6.04
N ALA A 34 -14.16 6.10 -5.89
CA ALA A 34 -14.72 5.55 -4.66
C ALA A 34 -14.33 4.07 -4.48
N ASN A 35 -14.37 3.28 -5.57
CA ASN A 35 -13.87 1.90 -5.56
C ASN A 35 -12.36 1.86 -5.24
N ARG A 36 -11.55 2.71 -5.89
CA ARG A 36 -10.10 2.79 -5.68
C ARG A 36 -9.77 3.14 -4.22
N THR A 37 -10.30 4.24 -3.71
CA THR A 37 -9.95 4.76 -2.38
C THR A 37 -10.47 3.85 -1.28
N LEU A 38 -11.72 3.36 -1.36
CA LEU A 38 -12.27 2.44 -0.37
C LEU A 38 -11.48 1.12 -0.36
N GLY A 39 -11.15 0.58 -1.53
CA GLY A 39 -10.32 -0.62 -1.65
C GLY A 39 -8.93 -0.46 -1.04
N MET A 40 -8.26 0.67 -1.28
CA MET A 40 -6.95 0.99 -0.69
C MET A 40 -7.02 1.11 0.84
N ILE A 41 -8.01 1.83 1.37
CA ILE A 41 -8.21 1.96 2.83
C ILE A 41 -8.38 0.58 3.48
N LEU A 42 -9.21 -0.27 2.89
CA LEU A 42 -9.46 -1.62 3.40
C LEU A 42 -8.20 -2.49 3.32
N ALA A 43 -7.44 -2.41 2.22
CA ALA A 43 -6.18 -3.14 2.06
C ALA A 43 -5.13 -2.69 3.10
N ASP A 44 -4.96 -1.38 3.28
CA ASP A 44 -4.01 -0.80 4.24
C ASP A 44 -4.37 -1.15 5.69
N SER A 45 -5.65 -1.33 6.01
CA SER A 45 -6.09 -1.79 7.33
C SER A 45 -5.73 -3.25 7.64
N GLY A 46 -5.57 -4.08 6.60
CA GLY A 46 -5.29 -5.51 6.73
C GLY A 46 -6.45 -6.39 7.23
N VAL A 47 -7.61 -5.82 7.62
CA VAL A 47 -8.69 -6.56 8.29
C VAL A 47 -9.72 -7.13 7.30
N ALA A 48 -9.95 -6.47 6.16
CA ALA A 48 -11.03 -6.80 5.23
C ALA A 48 -10.53 -7.02 3.80
N LEU A 49 -9.55 -7.91 3.63
CA LEU A 49 -8.85 -8.12 2.34
C LEU A 49 -9.78 -8.57 1.21
N ASN A 50 -10.80 -9.39 1.49
CA ASN A 50 -11.79 -9.79 0.48
C ASN A 50 -12.59 -8.59 -0.05
N SER A 51 -13.04 -7.71 0.85
CA SER A 51 -13.72 -6.47 0.47
C SER A 51 -12.78 -5.51 -0.25
N ALA A 52 -11.52 -5.41 0.20
CA ALA A 52 -10.50 -4.62 -0.46
C ALA A 52 -10.30 -5.08 -1.91
N ALA A 53 -10.09 -6.38 -2.14
CA ALA A 53 -9.93 -6.97 -3.46
C ALA A 53 -11.15 -6.67 -4.35
N PHE A 54 -12.36 -6.85 -3.83
CA PHE A 54 -13.59 -6.58 -4.57
C PHE A 54 -13.69 -5.14 -5.10
N TYR A 55 -13.40 -4.14 -4.26
CA TYR A 55 -13.42 -2.74 -4.70
C TYR A 55 -12.25 -2.41 -5.65
N LEU A 56 -11.06 -2.95 -5.38
CA LEU A 56 -9.89 -2.75 -6.24
C LEU A 56 -10.06 -3.39 -7.63
N GLU A 57 -10.68 -4.57 -7.73
CA GLU A 57 -11.00 -5.23 -9.00
C GLU A 57 -11.99 -4.41 -9.84
N ARG A 58 -12.97 -3.75 -9.21
CA ARG A 58 -13.88 -2.82 -9.89
C ARG A 58 -13.18 -1.57 -10.38
N ALA A 59 -12.26 -1.03 -9.58
CA ALA A 59 -11.43 0.09 -10.00
C ALA A 59 -10.53 -0.32 -11.18
N GLU A 60 -9.91 -1.50 -11.14
CA GLU A 60 -9.05 -2.03 -12.21
C GLU A 60 -9.85 -2.32 -13.48
N SER A 61 -11.09 -2.80 -13.37
CA SER A 61 -11.98 -2.98 -14.52
C SER A 61 -12.29 -1.65 -15.23
N SER A 62 -12.30 -0.54 -14.48
CA SER A 62 -12.56 0.81 -15.00
C SER A 62 -11.28 1.51 -15.50
N LEU A 63 -10.13 1.17 -14.90
CA LEU A 63 -8.82 1.67 -15.28
C LEU A 63 -7.80 0.50 -15.34
N PRO A 64 -7.83 -0.30 -16.41
CA PRO A 64 -6.98 -1.48 -16.52
C PRO A 64 -5.50 -1.11 -16.60
N GLY A 65 -4.65 -1.89 -15.92
CA GLY A 65 -3.21 -1.72 -15.99
C GLY A 65 -2.62 -0.58 -15.15
N ASP A 66 -3.40 0.07 -14.27
CA ASP A 66 -2.84 1.00 -13.27
C ASP A 66 -1.96 0.22 -12.28
N SER A 67 -0.67 0.54 -12.27
CA SER A 67 0.34 -0.16 -11.47
C SER A 67 0.06 -0.13 -9.96
N SER A 68 -0.54 0.95 -9.46
CA SER A 68 -0.87 1.08 -8.04
C SER A 68 -1.99 0.09 -7.68
N LEU A 69 -3.06 0.04 -8.47
CA LEU A 69 -4.15 -0.93 -8.28
C LEU A 69 -3.63 -2.37 -8.34
N LEU A 70 -2.81 -2.68 -9.34
CA LEU A 70 -2.25 -4.03 -9.50
C LEU A 70 -1.33 -4.43 -8.34
N LEU A 71 -0.56 -3.50 -7.76
CA LEU A 71 0.29 -3.79 -6.59
C LEU A 71 -0.53 -4.06 -5.33
N TYR A 72 -1.64 -3.36 -5.11
CA TYR A 72 -2.54 -3.68 -4.00
C TYR A 72 -3.17 -5.07 -4.16
N LEU A 73 -3.65 -5.40 -5.36
CA LEU A 73 -4.19 -6.74 -5.64
C LEU A 73 -3.12 -7.83 -5.50
N LEU A 74 -1.89 -7.55 -5.94
CA LEU A 74 -0.75 -8.44 -5.75
C LEU A 74 -0.46 -8.67 -4.27
N GLU A 75 -0.44 -7.62 -3.45
CA GLU A 75 -0.21 -7.72 -2.01
C GLU A 75 -1.24 -8.64 -1.34
N ILE A 76 -2.53 -8.43 -1.64
CA ILE A 76 -3.62 -9.23 -1.11
C ILE A 76 -3.42 -10.70 -1.43
N HIS A 77 -3.18 -11.04 -2.71
CA HIS A 77 -3.06 -12.44 -3.11
C HIS A 77 -1.75 -13.10 -2.66
N LEU A 78 -0.66 -12.35 -2.53
CA LEU A 78 0.58 -12.83 -1.91
C LEU A 78 0.40 -13.12 -0.42
N GLN A 79 -0.41 -12.33 0.29
CA GLN A 79 -0.75 -12.58 1.68
C GLN A 79 -1.64 -13.82 1.85
N GLU A 80 -2.61 -14.01 0.95
CA GLU A 80 -3.47 -15.20 0.89
C GLU A 80 -2.71 -16.45 0.41
N LYS A 81 -1.52 -16.28 -0.18
CA LYS A 81 -0.75 -17.32 -0.88
C LYS A 81 -1.53 -17.98 -2.04
N ASP A 82 -2.49 -17.26 -2.62
CA ASP A 82 -3.28 -17.71 -3.77
C ASP A 82 -2.44 -17.61 -5.04
N ARG A 83 -1.76 -18.71 -5.38
CA ARG A 83 -0.85 -18.80 -6.55
C ARG A 83 -1.57 -18.47 -7.86
N ASP A 84 -2.81 -18.88 -8.01
CA ASP A 84 -3.56 -18.71 -9.25
C ASP A 84 -3.97 -17.24 -9.45
N LYS A 85 -4.47 -16.57 -8.39
CA LYS A 85 -4.75 -15.14 -8.45
C LYS A 85 -3.48 -14.32 -8.60
N THR A 86 -2.40 -14.66 -7.89
CA THR A 86 -1.10 -13.99 -8.08
C THR A 86 -0.64 -14.07 -9.53
N LYS A 87 -0.72 -15.25 -10.17
CA LYS A 87 -0.36 -15.40 -11.59
C LYS A 87 -1.21 -14.52 -12.50
N ARG A 88 -2.54 -14.49 -12.28
CA ARG A 88 -3.45 -13.61 -13.04
C ARG A 88 -3.09 -12.12 -12.91
N ILE A 89 -2.69 -11.67 -11.72
CA ILE A 89 -2.24 -10.28 -11.53
C ILE A 89 -0.91 -10.01 -12.26
N LEU A 90 0.04 -10.94 -12.24
CA LEU A 90 1.29 -10.81 -13.00
C LEU A 90 1.04 -10.75 -14.53
N GLU A 91 0.06 -11.49 -15.03
CA GLU A 91 -0.37 -11.39 -16.44
C GLU A 91 -1.00 -10.04 -16.78
N LYS A 92 -1.56 -9.32 -15.80
CA LYS A 92 -2.02 -7.94 -16.00
C LYS A 92 -0.85 -6.95 -16.02
N PHE A 93 0.16 -7.15 -15.16
CA PHE A 93 1.39 -6.36 -15.20
C PHE A 93 2.11 -6.46 -16.55
N SER A 94 2.18 -7.66 -17.15
CA SER A 94 2.85 -7.86 -18.44
C SER A 94 2.19 -7.12 -19.60
N LYS A 95 0.89 -6.88 -19.50
CA LYS A 95 0.10 -6.06 -20.44
C LYS A 95 0.19 -4.56 -20.15
N SER A 96 0.69 -4.17 -18.98
CA SER A 96 0.90 -2.77 -18.64
C SER A 96 2.13 -2.20 -19.36
N LYS A 97 2.20 -0.87 -19.45
CA LYS A 97 3.35 -0.17 -20.07
C LYS A 97 4.57 -0.10 -19.14
N ASP A 98 4.38 -0.32 -17.84
CA ASP A 98 5.42 -0.12 -16.83
C ASP A 98 6.24 -1.41 -16.62
N LYS A 99 7.26 -1.57 -17.45
CA LYS A 99 8.16 -2.73 -17.41
C LYS A 99 9.00 -2.81 -16.14
N GLU A 100 9.27 -1.67 -15.51
CA GLU A 100 10.02 -1.65 -14.27
C GLU A 100 9.16 -2.18 -13.11
N ILE A 101 7.90 -1.74 -13.02
CA ILE A 101 6.97 -2.26 -12.02
C ILE A 101 6.62 -3.73 -12.29
N GLU A 102 6.52 -4.16 -13.55
CA GLU A 102 6.40 -5.58 -13.89
C GLU A 102 7.57 -6.41 -13.33
N SER A 103 8.81 -5.99 -13.60
CA SER A 103 10.02 -6.64 -13.09
C SER A 103 10.03 -6.69 -11.56
N TYR A 104 9.61 -5.60 -10.92
CA TYR A 104 9.48 -5.50 -9.47
C TYR A 104 8.42 -6.44 -8.89
N ALA A 105 7.23 -6.53 -9.51
CA ALA A 105 6.16 -7.43 -9.11
C ALA A 105 6.59 -8.90 -9.19
N ILE A 106 7.32 -9.28 -10.26
CA ILE A 106 7.89 -10.62 -10.42
C ILE A 106 8.89 -10.90 -9.31
N PHE A 107 9.80 -9.97 -9.03
CA PHE A 107 10.78 -10.08 -7.94
C PHE A 107 10.09 -10.30 -6.58
N LEU A 108 9.06 -9.52 -6.27
CA LEU A 108 8.29 -9.65 -5.03
C LEU A 108 7.60 -11.02 -4.92
N LYS A 109 7.02 -11.51 -6.01
CA LYS A 109 6.42 -12.86 -6.05
C LYS A 109 7.49 -13.93 -5.78
N ASP A 110 8.62 -13.88 -6.48
CA ASP A 110 9.71 -14.84 -6.32
C ASP A 110 10.21 -14.86 -4.86
N CYS A 111 10.35 -13.68 -4.25
CA CYS A 111 10.79 -13.55 -2.89
C CYS A 111 9.77 -14.04 -1.86
N LEU A 112 8.51 -13.58 -1.96
CA LEU A 112 7.51 -13.79 -0.91
C LEU A 112 6.81 -15.14 -1.00
N LEU A 113 6.56 -15.61 -2.23
CA LEU A 113 5.79 -16.83 -2.50
C LEU A 113 6.68 -18.02 -2.83
N ASP A 114 7.69 -17.83 -3.68
CA ASP A 114 8.59 -18.91 -4.11
C ASP A 114 9.84 -19.04 -3.22
N LYS A 115 10.02 -18.11 -2.27
CA LYS A 115 11.16 -18.06 -1.33
C LYS A 115 12.53 -18.08 -2.03
N LYS A 116 12.59 -17.55 -3.25
CA LYS A 116 13.79 -17.52 -4.09
C LYS A 116 14.57 -16.23 -3.86
N LYS A 117 15.86 -16.36 -3.58
CA LYS A 117 16.78 -15.22 -3.49
C LYS A 117 17.26 -14.78 -4.86
N ASN A 118 17.33 -13.48 -5.06
CA ASN A 118 17.97 -12.80 -6.18
C ASN A 118 18.62 -11.51 -5.64
N GLN A 119 19.90 -11.62 -5.25
CA GLN A 119 20.64 -10.52 -4.62
C GLN A 119 20.82 -9.33 -5.56
N SER A 120 20.98 -9.58 -6.87
CA SER A 120 21.14 -8.53 -7.87
C SER A 120 19.90 -7.65 -7.95
N GLU A 121 18.72 -8.26 -8.12
CA GLU A 121 17.44 -7.53 -8.17
C GLU A 121 17.11 -6.88 -6.82
N PHE A 122 17.41 -7.54 -5.70
CA PHE A 122 17.22 -6.95 -4.38
C PHE A 122 18.02 -5.65 -4.22
N ASN A 123 19.31 -5.66 -4.57
CA ASN A 123 20.16 -4.47 -4.48
C ASN A 123 19.68 -3.35 -5.43
N ARG A 124 19.30 -3.72 -6.67
CA ARG A 124 18.75 -2.77 -7.66
C ARG A 124 17.49 -2.09 -7.14
N PHE A 125 16.52 -2.84 -6.63
CA PHE A 125 15.26 -2.29 -6.14
C PHE A 125 15.40 -1.56 -4.81
N LYS A 126 16.37 -1.94 -3.96
CA LYS A 126 16.70 -1.21 -2.73
C LYS A 126 17.13 0.24 -3.02
N THR A 127 17.81 0.47 -4.14
CA THR A 127 18.22 1.81 -4.58
C THR A 127 17.20 2.48 -5.52
N SER A 128 16.14 1.79 -5.90
CA SER A 128 15.10 2.35 -6.77
C SER A 128 14.10 3.21 -5.99
N GLU A 129 13.38 4.08 -6.68
CA GLU A 129 12.36 4.92 -6.05
C GLU A 129 10.99 4.22 -5.92
N ILE A 130 10.81 3.05 -6.53
CA ILE A 130 9.53 2.32 -6.55
C ILE A 130 8.99 2.02 -5.14
N PRO A 131 9.80 1.48 -4.20
CA PRO A 131 9.34 1.26 -2.84
C PRO A 131 9.03 2.56 -2.09
N ALA A 132 9.56 3.70 -2.51
CA ALA A 132 9.32 4.98 -1.82
C ALA A 132 7.97 5.60 -2.21
N PHE A 133 7.56 5.46 -3.47
CA PHE A 133 6.36 6.15 -3.99
C PHE A 133 5.06 5.35 -3.88
N LEU A 134 5.13 4.02 -3.80
CA LEU A 134 3.95 3.16 -3.78
C LEU A 134 3.86 2.44 -2.43
N PRO A 135 2.88 2.77 -1.56
CA PRO A 135 2.73 2.12 -0.26
C PRO A 135 2.77 0.59 -0.27
N PRO A 136 2.02 -0.12 -1.16
CA PRO A 136 2.09 -1.59 -1.23
C PRO A 136 3.46 -2.09 -1.69
N ALA A 137 4.15 -1.36 -2.58
CA ALA A 137 5.52 -1.72 -2.99
C ALA A 137 6.45 -1.72 -1.78
N ARG A 138 6.43 -0.63 -0.99
CA ARG A 138 7.24 -0.52 0.23
C ARG A 138 7.02 -1.69 1.17
N ARG A 139 5.76 -1.98 1.49
CA ARG A 139 5.39 -3.04 2.44
C ARG A 139 5.86 -4.40 1.95
N LEU A 140 5.61 -4.73 0.69
CA LEU A 140 6.03 -6.01 0.09
C LEU A 140 7.55 -6.14 0.08
N PHE A 141 8.28 -5.08 -0.26
CA PHE A 141 9.75 -5.10 -0.24
C PHE A 141 10.31 -5.33 1.16
N LEU A 142 9.81 -4.60 2.16
CA LEU A 142 10.22 -4.79 3.55
C LEU A 142 9.92 -6.20 4.04
N LYS A 143 8.74 -6.74 3.69
CA LYS A 143 8.39 -8.13 4.01
C LYS A 143 9.34 -9.13 3.34
N CYS A 144 9.76 -8.85 2.11
CA CYS A 144 10.75 -9.65 1.39
C CYS A 144 12.12 -9.59 2.07
N GLU A 145 12.60 -8.39 2.40
CA GLU A 145 13.86 -8.14 3.10
C GLU A 145 13.91 -8.92 4.43
N LEU A 146 12.89 -8.73 5.27
CA LEU A 146 12.77 -9.41 6.56
C LEU A 146 12.60 -10.92 6.45
N SER A 147 11.99 -11.43 5.37
CA SER A 147 11.75 -12.87 5.22
C SER A 147 12.96 -13.63 4.70
N LEU A 148 13.80 -13.05 3.85
CA LEU A 148 14.86 -13.77 3.14
C LEU A 148 16.26 -13.15 3.24
N TYR A 149 16.36 -11.83 3.41
CA TYR A 149 17.63 -11.10 3.29
C TYR A 149 18.15 -10.55 4.61
N SER A 150 17.36 -10.62 5.69
CA SER A 150 17.86 -10.35 7.03
C SER A 150 18.86 -11.44 7.44
N VAL A 151 20.15 -11.15 7.30
CA VAL A 151 21.19 -11.68 8.19
C VAL A 151 21.15 -10.80 9.43
N SER A 152 21.25 -11.38 10.63
CA SER A 152 21.29 -10.65 11.91
C SER A 152 22.23 -9.44 11.86
N GLN A 153 21.71 -8.28 11.54
CA GLN A 153 22.38 -7.00 11.73
C GLN A 153 21.74 -6.34 12.93
N SER A 154 22.30 -6.69 14.10
CA SER A 154 22.36 -5.76 15.22
C SER A 154 22.80 -4.38 14.72
N SER A 155 22.11 -3.33 15.18
CA SER A 155 22.48 -1.91 15.07
C SER A 155 22.36 -1.26 13.69
N LYS A 156 21.12 -0.93 13.30
CA LYS A 156 20.73 0.46 13.00
C LYS A 156 19.20 0.52 12.92
N GLN A 157 18.65 0.82 14.09
CA GLN A 157 17.29 1.27 14.35
C GLN A 157 16.70 2.05 13.16
N PHE A 158 15.79 1.45 12.40
CA PHE A 158 14.68 2.21 11.85
C PHE A 158 13.55 2.08 12.88
N HIS A 159 13.57 2.94 13.90
CA HIS A 159 12.38 3.17 14.70
C HIS A 159 11.37 3.86 13.79
N PHE A 160 10.33 3.12 13.37
CA PHE A 160 9.09 3.72 12.92
C PHE A 160 8.27 4.03 14.17
N ASP A 161 8.49 5.21 14.75
CA ASP A 161 7.73 5.66 15.92
C ASP A 161 6.31 6.04 15.50
N TYR A 162 5.36 5.13 15.74
CA TYR A 162 3.92 5.40 15.67
C TYR A 162 3.41 6.14 16.92
N ARG A 163 4.17 7.12 17.45
CA ARG A 163 3.80 7.84 18.68
C ARG A 163 3.75 9.36 18.59
N THR A 164 3.89 9.95 17.41
CA THR A 164 3.80 11.42 17.25
C THR A 164 2.43 11.88 16.74
N ILE A 165 1.35 11.42 17.37
CA ILE A 165 0.04 12.11 17.31
C ILE A 165 -0.59 12.00 18.70
N GLN A 166 -0.03 12.74 19.66
CA GLN A 166 -0.76 13.31 20.77
C GLN A 166 0.21 14.20 21.55
N THR A 167 -0.32 15.31 22.08
CA THR A 167 0.30 16.26 23.00
C THR A 167 1.29 17.28 22.44
N GLU A 168 0.78 18.28 21.72
CA GLU A 168 1.19 19.67 21.96
C GLU A 168 -0.05 20.54 22.14
N SER A 169 -0.60 20.47 23.34
CA SER A 169 -1.35 21.58 23.93
C SER A 169 -0.81 21.73 25.35
N TYR A 170 -0.70 22.98 25.80
CA TYR A 170 -0.28 23.44 27.12
C TYR A 170 1.16 23.95 27.28
N VAL A 171 1.21 25.29 27.39
CA VAL A 171 2.02 26.08 28.34
C VAL A 171 3.40 26.52 27.83
N PHE A 172 3.41 27.63 27.07
CA PHE A 172 4.49 28.62 27.16
C PHE A 172 4.12 29.62 28.26
N LEU A 173 4.62 29.39 29.48
CA LEU A 173 4.70 30.39 30.53
C LEU A 173 6.14 30.51 30.99
N SER A 174 6.71 31.68 30.65
CA SER A 174 7.64 32.48 31.44
C SER A 174 9.01 31.94 31.87
N THR A 175 9.96 32.88 31.91
CA THR A 175 11.34 32.85 32.45
C THR A 175 12.39 32.37 31.42
N GLU A 176 13.51 33.04 31.17
CA GLU A 176 14.34 33.89 32.04
C GLU A 176 15.00 35.07 31.31
N ARG A 177 15.23 36.14 32.07
CA ARG A 177 16.25 37.18 31.86
C ARG A 177 17.64 36.54 31.83
N LEU A 178 18.56 37.08 31.03
CA LEU A 178 19.87 37.60 31.49
C LEU A 178 20.67 38.20 30.31
N PHE A 179 21.28 39.36 30.61
CA PHE A 179 22.11 40.26 29.80
C PHE A 179 21.39 41.24 28.86
#